data_AF-A0AB37QIE8-F1
#
_entry.id   AF-A0AB37QIE8-F1
#
_cell.length_a   1.000
_cell.length_b   1.000
_cell.length_c   1.000
_cell.angle_alpha   90.00
_cell.angle_beta   90.00
_cell.angle_gamma   90.00
#
_symmetry.space_group_name_H-M   'P 1'
#
loop_
_entity.id
_entity.type
_entity.pdbx_description
1 polymer ?
#
loop_
_entity_poly.entity_id
_entity_poly.type
_entity_poly.pdbx_seq_one_letter_code
_entity_poly.pdbx_strand_id
1 'polypeptide(L)'
;MNFATLALFLPACFALNMAPGPNNLLSISNATRYGYRTSCMAGIGRLLAFAVMIALASAGLAVVLQTSELIFYGIKLVGAAYLFYLGKL
;
A
#
# COMPACT_ATOMS: atom_id res chain seq x y z
N MET A 1 18.87 1.28 -13.25
CA MET A 1 17.75 2.24 -13.20
C MET A 1 18.27 3.59 -13.67
N ASN A 2 17.65 4.20 -14.69
CA ASN A 2 18.12 5.46 -15.27
C ASN A 2 17.72 6.66 -14.38
N PHE A 3 18.52 7.72 -14.34
CA PHE A 3 18.21 8.94 -13.56
C PHE A 3 16.85 9.55 -13.92
N ALA A 4 16.46 9.46 -15.19
CA ALA A 4 15.15 9.87 -15.67
C ALA A 4 13.98 9.10 -15.03
N THR A 5 14.16 7.79 -14.75
CA THR A 5 13.15 6.97 -14.08
C THR A 5 12.99 7.38 -12.62
N LEU A 6 14.09 7.68 -11.91
CA LEU A 6 14.05 8.21 -10.55
C LEU A 6 13.36 9.58 -10.49
N ALA A 7 13.67 10.45 -11.45
CA ALA A 7 13.07 11.78 -11.56
C ALA A 7 11.56 11.74 -11.83
N LEU A 8 11.06 10.74 -12.54
CA LEU A 8 9.61 10.52 -12.76
C LEU A 8 8.94 9.77 -11.60
N PHE A 9 9.65 8.86 -10.94
CA PHE A 9 9.12 8.07 -9.83
C PHE A 9 8.85 8.91 -8.58
N LEU A 10 9.73 9.87 -8.27
CA LEU A 10 9.61 10.75 -7.11
C LEU A 10 8.29 11.56 -7.09
N PRO A 11 7.93 12.32 -8.14
CA PRO A 11 6.67 13.06 -8.19
C PRO A 11 5.44 12.14 -8.26
N ALA A 12 5.53 11.00 -8.96
CA ALA A 12 4.43 10.03 -9.03
C ALA A 12 4.11 9.42 -7.66
N CYS A 13 5.14 9.06 -6.88
CA CYS A 13 4.96 8.55 -5.51
C CYS A 13 4.35 9.58 -4.58
N PHE A 14 4.74 10.85 -4.72
CA PHE A 14 4.14 11.95 -3.97
C PHE A 14 2.67 12.13 -4.33
N ALA A 15 2.34 12.17 -5.63
CA ALA A 15 0.97 12.29 -6.12
C ALA A 15 0.07 11.13 -5.62
N LEU A 16 0.58 9.89 -5.64
CA LEU A 16 -0.12 8.71 -5.13
C LEU A 16 -0.33 8.75 -3.61
N ASN A 17 0.64 9.23 -2.84
CA ASN A 17 0.51 9.37 -1.38
C ASN A 17 -0.45 10.52 -1.00
N MET A 18 -0.57 11.52 -1.85
CA MET A 18 -1.42 12.69 -1.61
C MET A 18 -2.90 12.40 -1.87
N ALA A 19 -3.22 11.31 -2.56
CA ALA A 19 -4.60 10.81 -2.63
C ALA A 19 -5.04 10.37 -1.22
N PRO A 20 -6.03 11.05 -0.60
CA PRO A 20 -6.51 10.66 0.72
C PRO A 20 -7.28 9.36 0.61
N GLY A 21 -6.57 8.24 0.68
CA GLY A 21 -7.19 6.92 0.66
C GLY A 21 -8.03 6.67 1.92
N PRO A 22 -8.87 5.62 1.92
CA PRO A 22 -9.70 5.26 3.09
C PRO A 22 -8.88 5.13 4.37
N ASN A 23 -7.64 4.66 4.24
CA ASN A 23 -6.73 4.50 5.35
C ASN A 23 -6.21 5.84 5.92
N ASN A 24 -5.90 6.83 5.07
CA ASN A 24 -5.52 8.16 5.53
C ASN A 24 -6.70 8.89 6.18
N LEU A 25 -7.92 8.73 5.64
CA LEU A 25 -9.14 9.28 6.23
C LEU A 25 -9.40 8.69 7.63
N LEU A 26 -9.30 7.36 7.79
CA LEU A 26 -9.43 6.70 9.09
C LEU A 26 -8.35 7.16 10.09
N SER A 27 -7.13 7.40 9.62
CA SER A 27 -6.05 7.92 10.48
C SER A 27 -6.34 9.35 10.94
N ILE A 28 -6.90 10.19 10.08
CA ILE A 28 -7.31 11.57 10.42
C ILE A 28 -8.47 11.53 11.42
N SER A 29 -9.52 10.73 11.18
CA SER A 29 -10.64 10.58 12.11
C SER A 29 -10.19 10.07 13.49
N ASN A 30 -9.25 9.13 13.53
CA ASN A 30 -8.67 8.67 14.80
C ASN A 30 -7.82 9.76 15.47
N ALA A 31 -7.08 10.58 14.71
CA ALA A 31 -6.30 11.70 15.26
C ALA A 31 -7.18 12.78 15.87
N THR A 32 -8.32 13.08 15.24
CA THR A 32 -9.31 14.02 15.76
C THR A 32 -10.02 13.47 17.00
N ARG A 33 -10.26 12.15 17.08
CA ARG A 33 -11.02 11.53 18.19
C ARG A 33 -10.18 11.15 19.42
N TYR A 34 -8.93 10.73 19.24
CA TYR A 34 -8.05 10.22 20.31
C TYR A 34 -6.81 11.09 20.57
N GLY A 35 -6.67 12.21 19.85
CA GLY A 35 -5.57 13.16 19.99
C GLY A 35 -4.30 12.76 19.22
N TYR A 36 -3.48 13.78 18.90
CA TYR A 36 -2.29 13.66 18.06
C TYR A 36 -1.28 12.61 18.57
N ARG A 37 -1.05 12.54 19.90
CA ARG A 37 -0.08 11.60 20.49
C ARG A 37 -0.48 10.14 20.28
N THR A 38 -1.75 9.81 20.51
CA THR A 38 -2.28 8.44 20.36
C THR A 38 -2.26 8.02 18.89
N SER A 39 -2.63 8.92 17.98
CA SER A 39 -2.56 8.63 16.53
C SER A 39 -1.14 8.54 15.99
N CYS A 40 -0.18 9.27 16.55
CA CYS A 40 1.23 9.13 16.16
C CYS A 40 1.76 7.72 16.54
N MET A 41 1.43 7.25 17.75
CA MET A 41 1.80 5.91 18.20
C MET A 41 1.08 4.81 17.39
N ALA A 42 -0.21 5.00 17.08
CA ALA A 42 -0.95 4.11 16.18
C ALA A 42 -0.38 4.12 14.75
N GLY A 43 0.09 5.26 14.27
CA GLY A 43 0.74 5.42 12.97
C GLY A 43 2.07 4.65 12.89
N ILE A 44 2.89 4.71 13.95
CA ILE A 44 4.14 3.94 14.04
C ILE A 44 3.84 2.44 14.07
N GLY A 45 2.86 2.00 14.87
CA GLY A 45 2.42 0.60 14.89
C GLY A 45 1.92 0.14 13.53
N ARG A 46 1.18 1.00 12.82
CA ARG A 46 0.72 0.74 11.45
C ARG A 46 1.88 0.61 10.47
N LEU A 47 2.87 1.51 10.52
CA LEU A 47 4.06 1.44 9.67
C LEU A 47 4.84 0.14 9.89
N LEU A 48 5.04 -0.26 11.15
CA LEU A 48 5.68 -1.54 11.50
C LEU A 48 4.90 -2.74 10.93
N ALA A 49 3.58 -2.77 11.14
CA ALA A 49 2.73 -3.83 10.60
C ALA A 49 2.77 -3.89 9.06
N PHE A 50 2.74 -2.73 8.39
CA PHE A 50 2.87 -2.65 6.94
C PHE A 50 4.24 -3.13 6.47
N ALA A 51 5.33 -2.76 7.14
CA ALA A 51 6.67 -3.21 6.78
C ALA A 51 6.81 -4.74 6.89
N VAL A 52 6.30 -5.33 7.98
CA VAL A 52 6.29 -6.79 8.18
C VAL A 52 5.41 -7.47 7.13
N MET A 53 4.22 -6.94 6.86
CA MET A 53 3.33 -7.47 5.83
C MET A 53 3.98 -7.41 4.43
N ILE A 54 4.63 -6.30 4.08
CA ILE A 54 5.32 -6.15 2.79
C ILE A 54 6.50 -7.13 2.70
N ALA A 55 7.26 -7.31 3.77
CA ALA A 55 8.39 -8.26 3.80
C ALA A 55 7.91 -9.72 3.65
N LEU A 56 6.84 -10.10 4.34
CA LEU A 56 6.22 -11.40 4.18
C LEU A 56 5.63 -11.59 2.77
N ALA A 57 4.96 -10.55 2.26
CA ALA A 57 4.37 -10.58 0.93
C ALA A 57 5.45 -10.68 -0.15
N SER A 58 6.56 -9.93 -0.06
CA SER A 58 7.64 -10.00 -1.04
C SER A 58 8.38 -11.34 -0.99
N ALA A 59 8.60 -11.90 0.21
CA ALA A 59 9.16 -13.23 0.39
C ALA A 59 8.26 -14.33 -0.21
N GLY A 60 6.95 -14.27 0.04
CA GLY A 60 5.98 -15.20 -0.57
C GLY A 60 5.80 -14.99 -2.07
N LEU A 61 5.86 -13.74 -2.53
CA LEU A 61 5.73 -13.39 -3.95
C LEU A 61 6.91 -13.88 -4.78
N ALA A 62 8.12 -13.91 -4.22
CA ALA A 62 9.29 -14.50 -4.88
C ALA A 62 9.06 -15.99 -5.21
N VAL A 63 8.43 -16.75 -4.30
CA VAL A 63 8.08 -18.16 -4.50
C VAL A 63 7.01 -18.32 -5.60
N VAL A 64 6.00 -17.45 -5.63
CA VAL A 64 4.95 -17.46 -6.65
C VAL A 64 5.50 -17.11 -8.04
N LEU A 65 6.38 -16.11 -8.12
CA LEU A 65 7.06 -15.72 -9.36
C LEU A 65 7.92 -16.85 -9.92
N GLN A 66 8.56 -17.64 -9.06
CA GLN A 66 9.37 -18.79 -9.47
C GLN A 66 8.52 -20.00 -9.88
N THR A 67 7.29 -20.10 -9.36
CA THR A 67 6.39 -21.25 -9.60
C THR A 67 5.62 -21.14 -10.92
N SER A 68 5.04 -19.98 -11.27
CA SER A 68 4.43 -19.76 -12.59
C SER A 68 3.98 -18.30 -12.82
N GLU A 69 4.30 -17.73 -13.99
CA GLU A 69 3.81 -16.40 -14.42
C GLU A 69 2.28 -16.31 -14.49
N LEU A 70 1.59 -17.41 -14.83
CA LEU A 70 0.13 -17.44 -14.94
C LEU A 70 -0.56 -17.19 -13.59
N ILE A 71 -0.02 -17.73 -12.50
CA ILE A 71 -0.59 -17.57 -11.15
C ILE A 71 -0.43 -16.12 -10.69
N PHE A 72 0.73 -15.51 -10.94
CA PHE A 72 0.95 -14.10 -10.64
C PHE A 72 0.00 -13.18 -11.42
N TYR A 73 -0.26 -13.51 -12.68
CA TYR A 73 -1.23 -12.80 -13.51
C TYR A 73 -2.66 -12.94 -12.96
N GLY A 74 -3.06 -14.14 -12.53
CA GLY A 74 -4.35 -14.38 -11.88
C GLY A 74 -4.53 -13.54 -10.61
N ILE A 75 -3.52 -13.49 -9.74
CA ILE A 75 -3.55 -12.67 -8.52
C ILE A 75 -3.69 -11.18 -8.85
N LYS A 76 -2.98 -10.68 -9.86
CA LYS A 76 -3.13 -9.28 -10.33
C LYS A 76 -4.55 -8.99 -10.78
N LEU A 77 -5.18 -9.91 -11.52
CA LEU A 77 -6.52 -9.73 -12.08
C LEU A 77 -7.58 -9.74 -10.98
N VAL A 78 -7.45 -10.65 -9.99
CA VAL A 78 -8.31 -10.68 -8.80
C VAL A 78 -8.14 -9.40 -7.97
N GLY A 79 -6.91 -8.93 -7.77
CA GLY A 79 -6.64 -7.67 -7.07
C GLY A 79 -7.26 -6.46 -7.77
N ALA A 80 -7.15 -6.39 -9.10
CA ALA A 80 -7.77 -5.34 -9.89
C ALA A 80 -9.31 -5.38 -9.79
N ALA A 81 -9.92 -6.57 -9.88
CA ALA A 81 -11.36 -6.75 -9.70
C ALA A 81 -11.82 -6.31 -8.30
N TYR A 82 -11.05 -6.64 -7.26
CA TYR A 82 -11.33 -6.22 -5.89
C TYR A 82 -11.28 -4.70 -5.73
N LEU A 83 -10.28 -4.02 -6.34
CA LEU A 83 -10.21 -2.56 -6.32
C LEU A 83 -11.37 -1.92 -7.10
N PHE A 84 -11.80 -2.50 -8.22
CA PHE A 84 -12.99 -2.06 -8.94
C PHE A 84 -14.26 -2.19 -8.10
N TYR A 85 -14.39 -3.26 -7.31
CA TYR A 85 -15.50 -3.46 -6.39
C TYR A 85 -15.48 -2.43 -5.24
N LEU A 86 -14.32 -2.23 -4.61
CA LEU A 86 -14.14 -1.24 -3.55
C LEU A 86 -14.36 0.20 -4.03
N GLY A 87 -13.87 0.55 -5.23
CA GLY A 87 -14.05 1.87 -5.82
C GLY A 87 -15.46 2.18 -6.29
N LYS A 88 -16.35 1.17 -6.32
CA LYS A 88 -17.79 1.35 -6.56
C LYS A 88 -18.59 1.59 -5.27
N LEU A 89 -17.99 1.46 -4.07
CA LEU A 89 -18.60 1.69 -2.77
C LEU A 89 -18.18 3.06 -2.20
#